data_AF-A0A416VQA4-F1
#
_entry.id   AF-A0A416VQA4-F1
#
_cell.length_a   1.000
_cell.length_b   1.000
_cell.length_c   1.000
_cell.angle_alpha   90.00
_cell.angle_beta   90.00
_cell.angle_gamma   90.00
#
_symmetry.space_group_name_H-M   'P 1'
#
loop_
_entity.id
_entity.type
_entity.pdbx_description
1 polymer ?
#
loop_
_entity_poly.entity_id
_entity_poly.type
_entity_poly.pdbx_seq_one_letter_code
_entity_poly.pdbx_strand_id
1 'polypeptide(L)'
;MKRISKKQAQRNREIARIKQSLPPVCAICGKPAVDAAHLVPKSLYPEHYTNPLNIVGLCRECHNKFDGSLAFRQRQKHLIERVKSFDKCAANRHFDL
;
A
#
# COMPACT_ATOMS: atom_id res chain seq x y z
N MET A 1 -19.81 0.20 -20.24
CA MET A 1 -19.14 -0.17 -18.98
C MET A 1 -18.54 -1.57 -19.15
N LYS A 2 -17.22 -1.77 -19.01
CA LYS A 2 -16.59 -3.09 -19.26
C LYS A 2 -17.09 -4.14 -18.25
N ARG A 3 -17.43 -5.34 -18.73
CA ARG A 3 -17.87 -6.46 -17.88
C ARG A 3 -16.67 -6.96 -17.04
N ILE A 4 -16.77 -6.79 -15.72
CA ILE A 4 -15.71 -7.20 -14.78
C ILE A 4 -15.87 -8.70 -14.49
N SER A 5 -14.77 -9.45 -14.43
CA SER A 5 -14.81 -10.87 -14.07
C SER A 5 -15.26 -11.07 -12.61
N LYS A 6 -15.86 -12.22 -12.30
CA LYS A 6 -16.27 -12.57 -10.92
C LYS A 6 -15.10 -12.45 -9.93
N LYS A 7 -13.90 -12.89 -10.35
CA LYS A 7 -12.66 -12.80 -9.56
C LYS A 7 -12.26 -11.36 -9.27
N GLN A 8 -12.32 -10.46 -10.26
CA GLN A 8 -11.98 -9.06 -10.05
C GLN A 8 -13.06 -8.35 -9.21
N ALA A 9 -14.33 -8.71 -9.35
CA ALA A 9 -15.40 -8.19 -8.50
C ALA A 9 -15.20 -8.58 -7.02
N GLN A 10 -14.75 -9.81 -6.73
CA GLN A 10 -14.40 -10.24 -5.38
C GLN A 10 -13.24 -9.42 -4.81
N ARG A 11 -12.14 -9.28 -5.56
CA ARG A 11 -10.99 -8.45 -5.15
C ARG A 11 -11.41 -7.00 -4.87
N ASN A 12 -12.26 -6.41 -5.72
CA ASN A 12 -12.74 -5.05 -5.51
C ASN A 12 -13.53 -4.90 -4.20
N ARG A 13 -14.35 -5.88 -3.84
CA ARG A 13 -15.09 -5.88 -2.56
C ARG A 13 -14.12 -5.95 -1.36
N GLU A 14 -13.08 -6.77 -1.46
CA GLU A 14 -12.08 -6.92 -0.41
C GLU A 14 -11.27 -5.63 -0.22
N ILE A 15 -10.83 -5.00 -1.32
CA ILE A 15 -10.18 -3.68 -1.29
C ILE A 15 -11.10 -2.63 -0.66
N ALA A 16 -12.39 -2.62 -1.01
CA ALA A 16 -13.34 -1.66 -0.44
C ALA A 16 -13.46 -1.83 1.08
N ARG A 17 -13.53 -3.07 1.58
CA ARG A 17 -13.54 -3.36 3.02
C ARG A 17 -12.26 -2.88 3.71
N ILE A 18 -11.09 -3.16 3.13
CA ILE A 18 -9.80 -2.70 3.69
C ILE A 18 -9.77 -1.18 3.75
N LYS A 19 -10.19 -0.49 2.69
CA LYS A 19 -10.24 0.99 2.66
C LYS A 19 -11.13 1.57 3.75
N GLN A 20 -12.26 0.93 4.05
CA GLN A 20 -13.17 1.36 5.11
C GLN A 20 -12.57 1.20 6.51
N SER A 21 -11.66 0.24 6.71
CA SER A 21 -10.99 0.02 7.99
C SER A 21 -9.69 0.81 8.18
N LEU A 22 -9.26 1.59 7.18
CA LEU A 22 -8.04 2.38 7.31
C LEU A 22 -8.23 3.54 8.30
N PRO A 23 -7.23 3.86 9.13
CA PRO A 23 -7.23 5.09 9.90
C PRO A 23 -7.42 6.31 8.99
N PRO A 24 -8.13 7.37 9.45
CA PRO A 24 -8.37 8.56 8.64
C PRO A 24 -7.13 9.48 8.51
N VAL A 25 -5.97 9.00 8.95
CA VAL A 25 -4.71 9.74 9.01
C VAL A 25 -3.63 9.06 8.17
N CYS A 26 -2.72 9.87 7.64
CA CYS A 26 -1.58 9.46 6.86
C CYS A 26 -0.64 8.64 7.74
N ALA A 27 -0.32 7.42 7.30
CA ALA A 27 0.61 6.55 8.00
C ALA A 27 2.03 7.15 8.14
N ILE A 28 2.41 8.09 7.27
CA ILE A 28 3.75 8.71 7.29
C ILE A 28 3.81 9.98 8.14
N CYS A 29 2.80 10.86 8.04
CA CYS A 29 2.88 12.21 8.62
C CYS A 29 1.69 12.62 9.51
N GLY A 30 0.71 11.74 9.72
CA GLY A 30 -0.45 12.00 10.58
C GLY A 30 -1.50 12.98 10.05
N LYS A 31 -1.23 13.73 8.97
CA LYS A 31 -2.22 14.57 8.26
C LYS A 31 -3.38 13.71 7.74
N PRO A 32 -4.57 14.27 7.45
CA PRO A 32 -5.69 13.51 6.88
C PRO A 32 -5.27 12.68 5.66
N ALA A 33 -5.61 11.38 5.68
CA ALA A 33 -5.40 10.49 4.54
C ALA A 33 -6.50 10.73 3.50
N VAL A 34 -6.10 10.80 2.23
CA VAL A 34 -7.03 10.98 1.09
C VAL A 34 -6.98 9.82 0.11
N ASP A 35 -5.87 9.09 0.08
CA ASP A 35 -5.66 7.96 -0.82
C ASP A 35 -5.24 6.72 -0.04
N ALA A 36 -5.69 5.55 -0.49
CA ALA A 36 -5.12 4.28 -0.06
C ALA A 36 -3.98 3.90 -1.00
N ALA A 37 -2.82 3.59 -0.44
CA ALA A 37 -1.61 3.24 -1.17
C ALA A 37 -1.17 1.80 -0.84
N HIS A 38 -0.65 1.12 -1.86
CA HIS A 38 0.00 -0.18 -1.70
C HIS A 38 1.47 0.04 -1.30
N LEU A 39 1.96 -0.60 -0.24
CA LEU A 39 3.34 -0.47 0.23
C LEU A 39 4.34 -1.18 -0.70
N VAL A 40 3.93 -2.31 -1.29
CA VAL A 40 4.59 -2.95 -2.43
C VAL A 40 3.63 -3.03 -3.62
N PRO A 41 4.09 -2.75 -4.85
CA PRO A 41 3.21 -2.54 -5.99
C PRO A 41 2.58 -3.85 -6.46
N LYS A 42 1.25 -3.81 -6.68
CA LYS A 42 0.44 -4.93 -7.18
C LYS A 42 0.88 -5.51 -8.52
N SER A 43 1.65 -4.77 -9.33
CA SER A 43 2.19 -5.24 -10.61
C SER A 43 3.36 -6.20 -10.43
N LEU A 44 4.16 -6.00 -9.38
CA LEU A 44 5.31 -6.84 -9.06
C LEU A 44 4.96 -7.93 -8.04
N TYR A 45 4.04 -7.62 -7.12
CA TYR A 45 3.63 -8.50 -6.02
C TYR A 45 2.11 -8.68 -5.99
N PRO A 46 1.50 -9.31 -7.03
CA PRO A 46 0.06 -9.46 -7.15
C PRO A 46 -0.57 -10.31 -6.02
N GLU A 47 0.21 -11.16 -5.37
CA GLU A 47 -0.16 -11.95 -4.18
C GLU A 47 -0.55 -11.07 -2.99
N HIS A 48 0.04 -9.87 -2.87
CA HIS A 48 -0.23 -8.91 -1.79
C HIS A 48 -1.31 -7.88 -2.17
N TYR A 49 -2.02 -8.08 -3.28
CA TYR A 49 -2.96 -7.09 -3.80
C TYR A 49 -4.09 -6.76 -2.80
N THR A 50 -4.65 -7.78 -2.13
CA THR A 50 -5.71 -7.64 -1.12
C THR A 50 -5.19 -7.86 0.30
N ASN A 51 -3.88 -7.81 0.53
CA ASN A 51 -3.31 -7.93 1.87
C ASN A 51 -3.52 -6.62 2.65
N PRO A 52 -4.24 -6.61 3.78
CA PRO A 52 -4.46 -5.39 4.58
C PRO A 52 -3.15 -4.79 5.12
N LEU A 53 -2.14 -5.61 5.38
CA LEU A 53 -0.81 -5.12 5.81
C LEU A 53 -0.09 -4.40 4.68
N ASN A 54 -0.42 -4.67 3.42
CA ASN A 54 0.16 -4.00 2.26
C ASN A 54 -0.58 -2.69 1.89
N ILE A 55 -1.66 -2.32 2.59
CA ILE A 55 -2.46 -1.13 2.25
C ILE A 55 -2.48 -0.15 3.43
N VAL A 56 -2.17 1.12 3.15
CA VAL A 56 -2.17 2.21 4.14
C VAL A 56 -2.87 3.45 3.61
N GLY A 57 -3.41 4.28 4.51
CA GLY A 57 -3.89 5.61 4.16
C GLY A 57 -2.72 6.61 4.09
N LEU A 58 -2.65 7.41 3.03
CA LEU A 58 -1.65 8.47 2.87
C LEU A 58 -2.30 9.79 2.47
N CYS A 59 -1.67 10.90 2.86
CA CYS A 59 -1.96 12.20 2.25
C CYS A 59 -1.32 12.26 0.85
N ARG A 60 -1.87 13.10 -0.04
CA ARG A 60 -1.40 13.20 -1.44
C ARG A 60 0.10 13.47 -1.57
N GLU A 61 0.64 14.35 -0.72
CA GLU A 61 2.06 14.70 -0.71
C GLU A 61 2.95 13.49 -0.38
N CYS A 62 2.61 12.75 0.69
CA CYS A 62 3.36 11.57 1.09
C CYS A 62 3.22 10.44 0.08
N HIS A 63 2.04 10.26 -0.52
CA HIS A 63 1.81 9.26 -1.56
C HIS A 63 2.70 9.51 -2.77
N ASN A 64 2.72 10.74 -3.30
CA ASN A 64 3.55 11.11 -4.44
C ASN A 64 5.05 10.91 -4.15
N LYS A 65 5.51 11.30 -2.95
CA LYS A 65 6.90 11.10 -2.54
C LYS A 65 7.25 9.62 -2.35
N PHE A 66 6.34 8.83 -1.81
CA PHE A 66 6.54 7.39 -1.62
C PHE A 66 6.69 6.65 -2.95
N ASP A 67 5.87 6.99 -3.94
CA ASP A 67 5.94 6.39 -5.28
C ASP A 67 7.13 6.91 -6.09
N GLY A 68 7.42 8.20 -6.00
CA GLY A 68 8.41 8.88 -6.85
C GLY A 68 9.83 9.01 -6.30
N SER A 69 10.08 8.72 -5.02
CA SER A 69 11.40 8.90 -4.41
C SER A 69 11.83 7.71 -3.56
N LEU A 70 12.80 6.94 -4.06
CA LEU A 70 13.41 5.83 -3.32
C LEU A 70 13.99 6.28 -1.97
N ALA A 71 14.73 7.40 -1.97
CA ALA A 71 15.29 7.97 -0.74
C ALA A 71 14.21 8.40 0.27
N PHE A 72 13.04 8.87 -0.18
CA PHE A 72 11.92 9.13 0.73
C PHE A 72 11.33 7.82 1.26
N ARG A 73 11.12 6.83 0.39
CA ARG A 73 10.56 5.52 0.74
C ARG A 73 11.43 4.78 1.76
N GLN A 74 12.74 4.75 1.56
CA GLN A 74 13.73 4.13 2.45
C GLN A 74 13.75 4.71 3.87
N ARG A 75 13.39 5.99 4.03
CA ARG A 75 13.31 6.63 5.35
C ARG A 75 12.11 6.16 6.18
N GLN A 76 11.12 5.51 5.57
CA GLN A 76 9.89 5.07 6.25
C GLN A 76 10.09 3.73 6.97
N LYS A 77 10.96 3.71 7.98
CA LYS A 77 11.38 2.50 8.71
C LYS A 77 10.20 1.66 9.21
N HIS A 78 9.17 2.30 9.76
CA HIS A 78 8.00 1.58 10.28
C HIS A 78 7.18 0.89 9.16
N LEU A 79 7.13 1.46 7.95
CA LEU A 79 6.47 0.84 6.79
C LEU A 79 7.31 -0.31 6.25
N ILE A 80 8.64 -0.18 6.23
CA ILE A 80 9.55 -1.26 5.86
C ILE A 80 9.36 -2.47 6.78
N GLU A 81 9.37 -2.26 8.10
CA GLU A 81 9.17 -3.34 9.06
C GLU A 81 7.78 -3.96 8.93
N ARG A 82 6.75 -3.15 8.63
CA ARG A 82 5.41 -3.67 8.30
C ARG A 82 5.45 -4.58 7.06
N VAL A 83 6.16 -4.22 6.00
CA VAL A 83 6.29 -5.09 4.82
C VAL A 83 7.08 -6.35 5.16
N LYS A 84 8.20 -6.24 5.89
CA LYS A 84 8.99 -7.40 6.31
C LYS A 84 8.19 -8.41 7.14
N SER A 85 7.18 -7.96 7.88
CA SER A 85 6.34 -8.85 8.69
C SER A 85 5.50 -9.83 7.86
N PHE A 86 5.21 -9.52 6.59
CA PHE A 86 4.49 -10.43 5.69
C PHE A 86 5.30 -10.88 4.48
N ASP A 87 6.32 -10.12 4.07
CA ASP A 87 7.21 -10.49 2.96
C ASP A 87 8.56 -9.73 3.03
N LYS A 88 9.53 -10.37 3.69
CA LYS A 88 10.90 -9.84 3.81
C LYS A 88 11.60 -9.70 2.45
N CYS A 89 11.36 -10.61 1.51
CA CYS A 89 12.00 -10.59 0.21
C CYS A 89 11.48 -9.42 -0.65
N ALA A 90 10.18 -9.20 -0.65
CA ALA A 90 9.57 -8.05 -1.30
C ALA A 90 10.02 -6.73 -0.67
N ALA A 91 10.14 -6.68 0.67
CA ALA A 91 10.67 -5.51 1.36
C ALA A 91 12.10 -5.19 0.90
N ASN A 92 13.02 -6.16 0.93
CA ASN A 92 14.40 -5.92 0.53
C ASN A 92 14.50 -5.45 -0.92
N ARG A 93 13.72 -6.04 -1.84
CA ARG A 93 13.73 -5.66 -3.26
C ARG A 93 13.07 -4.30 -3.52
N HIS A 94 11.92 -4.01 -2.92
CA HIS A 94 11.14 -2.82 -3.23
C HIS A 94 11.70 -1.54 -2.58
N PHE A 95 12.35 -1.69 -1.43
CA PHE A 95 12.95 -0.60 -0.67
C PHE A 95 14.48 -0.50 -0.87
N ASP A 96 15.07 -1.39 -1.68
CA ASP A 96 16.52 -1.41 -1.99
C ASP A 96 17.38 -1.42 -0.71
N LEU A 97 17.26 -2.51 0.06
CA LEU A 97 17.85 -2.71 1.39
C LEU A 97 18.89 -3.84 1.40
#